data_AF-A0A916X799-F1
#
_entry.id   AF-A0A916X799-F1
#
_cell.length_a   1.000
_cell.length_b   1.000
_cell.length_c   1.000
_cell.angle_alpha   90.00
_cell.angle_beta   90.00
_cell.angle_gamma   90.00
#
_symmetry.space_group_name_H-M   'P 1'
#
loop_
_entity.id
_entity.type
_entity.pdbx_description
1 polymer ?
#
loop_
_entity_poly.entity_id
_entity_poly.type
_entity_poly.pdbx_seq_one_letter_code
_entity_poly.pdbx_strand_id
1 'polypeptide(L)'
;MTEKSPSRIEEAISRVVELESELEASGDVTTEAAALARAKEILHAWVDSVTAVVATPGVGRAVLIHENGTESRIASPDLPSRLAVPVTFAKREG
;
A
#
# COMPACT_ATOMS: atom_id res chain seq x y z
N MET A 1 26.67 25.37 -13.25
CA MET A 1 26.21 24.12 -12.63
C MET A 1 24.70 24.13 -12.72
N THR A 2 24.10 23.24 -13.51
CA THR A 2 22.64 23.22 -13.68
C THR A 2 22.07 22.29 -12.62
N GLU A 3 21.49 22.86 -11.57
CA GLU A 3 20.75 22.09 -10.57
C GLU A 3 19.58 21.39 -11.28
N LYS A 4 19.59 20.05 -11.28
CA LYS A 4 18.41 19.27 -11.67
C LYS A 4 17.46 19.31 -10.48
N SER A 5 16.24 19.78 -10.71
CA SER A 5 15.17 19.65 -9.72
C SER A 5 14.99 18.18 -9.35
N PRO A 6 14.75 17.86 -8.07
CA PRO A 6 14.52 16.50 -7.63
C PRO A 6 13.30 15.91 -8.34
N SER A 7 13.33 14.60 -8.56
CA SER A 7 12.18 13.91 -9.15
C SER A 7 11.00 13.90 -8.15
N ARG A 8 9.76 13.86 -8.64
CA ARG A 8 8.57 13.71 -7.77
C ARG A 8 8.65 12.49 -6.84
N ILE A 9 9.39 11.46 -7.25
CA ILE A 9 9.62 10.25 -6.45
C ILE A 9 10.55 10.57 -5.28
N GLU A 10 11.65 11.29 -5.54
CA GLU A 10 12.59 11.72 -4.49
C GLU A 10 11.90 12.64 -3.48
N GLU A 11 11.07 13.59 -3.93
CA GLU A 11 10.28 14.45 -3.06
C GLU A 11 9.32 13.63 -2.18
N ALA A 12 8.62 12.66 -2.77
CA ALA A 12 7.70 11.80 -2.02
C ALA A 12 8.43 10.93 -0.98
N ILE A 13 9.57 10.35 -1.35
CA ILE A 13 10.43 9.59 -0.44
C ILE A 13 10.89 10.47 0.72
N SER A 14 11.44 11.65 0.42
CA SER A 14 11.96 12.57 1.44
C SER A 14 10.88 12.94 2.45
N ARG A 15 9.67 13.25 1.98
CA ARG A 15 8.54 13.57 2.85
C ARG A 15 8.14 12.42 3.76
N VAL A 16 8.14 11.18 3.27
CA VAL A 16 7.81 10.01 4.10
C VAL A 16 8.90 9.77 5.14
N VAL A 17 10.17 9.81 4.73
CA VAL A 17 11.30 9.60 5.66
C VAL A 17 11.33 10.66 6.76
N GLU A 18 11.05 11.91 6.43
CA GLU A 18 10.93 13.01 7.40
C GLU A 18 9.83 12.72 8.42
N LEU A 19 8.64 12.32 7.96
CA LEU A 19 7.52 11.94 8.85
C LEU A 19 7.84 10.74 9.75
N GLU A 20 8.51 9.70 9.22
CA GLU A 20 8.92 8.55 10.04
C GLU A 20 9.97 8.96 11.08
N SER A 21 10.88 9.88 10.73
CA SER A 21 11.88 10.41 11.65
C SER A 21 11.25 11.22 12.79
N GLU A 22 10.18 11.96 12.52
CA GLU A 22 9.37 12.64 13.56
C GLU A 22 8.74 11.65 14.56
N LEU A 23 8.46 10.43 14.13
CA LEU A 23 7.94 9.35 14.97
C LEU A 23 9.05 8.56 15.68
N GLU A 24 10.29 9.04 15.65
CA GLU A 24 11.49 8.36 16.16
C GLU A 24 11.70 6.96 15.54
N ALA A 25 11.14 6.74 14.35
CA ALA A 25 11.25 5.51 13.59
C ALA A 25 12.30 5.64 12.48
N SER A 26 13.01 4.55 12.20
CA SER A 26 13.93 4.46 11.06
C SER A 26 13.23 3.82 9.86
N GLY A 27 13.09 4.56 8.77
CA GLY A 27 12.64 4.02 7.49
C GLY A 27 13.79 3.46 6.66
N ASP A 28 13.58 2.32 6.00
CA ASP A 28 14.45 1.83 4.93
C ASP A 28 13.84 2.16 3.57
N VAL A 29 14.64 2.72 2.67
CA VAL A 29 14.20 3.20 1.36
C VAL A 29 15.04 2.53 0.29
N THR A 30 14.38 1.92 -0.68
CA THR A 30 15.04 1.35 -1.84
C THR A 30 14.38 1.77 -3.16
N THR A 31 15.20 2.30 -4.06
CA THR A 31 14.84 2.60 -5.46
C THR A 31 15.74 1.87 -6.46
N GLU A 32 16.74 1.14 -5.98
CA GLU A 32 17.64 0.34 -6.81
C GLU A 32 16.85 -0.83 -7.41
N ALA A 33 17.09 -1.12 -8.70
CA ALA A 33 16.24 -2.01 -9.47
C ALA A 33 16.20 -3.44 -8.92
N ALA A 34 17.34 -4.01 -8.55
CA ALA A 34 17.41 -5.38 -8.02
C ALA A 34 16.80 -5.47 -6.61
N ALA A 35 17.12 -4.51 -5.73
CA ALA A 35 16.54 -4.45 -4.40
C ALA A 35 15.02 -4.21 -4.43
N LEU A 36 14.53 -3.34 -5.31
CA LEU A 36 13.10 -3.10 -5.51
C LEU A 36 12.39 -4.33 -6.09
N ALA A 37 13.02 -5.05 -7.02
CA ALA A 37 12.47 -6.30 -7.55
C ALA A 37 12.31 -7.34 -6.44
N ARG A 38 13.32 -7.47 -5.57
CA ARG A 38 13.27 -8.38 -4.42
C ARG A 38 12.18 -7.97 -3.42
N ALA A 39 12.05 -6.69 -3.12
CA ALA A 39 10.99 -6.19 -2.24
C ALA A 39 9.60 -6.52 -2.79
N LYS A 40 9.37 -6.32 -4.10
CA LYS A 40 8.11 -6.67 -4.76
C LYS A 40 7.79 -8.15 -4.69
N GLU A 41 8.78 -9.02 -4.90
CA GLU A 41 8.61 -10.47 -4.81
C GLU A 41 8.12 -10.89 -3.40
N ILE A 42 8.76 -10.37 -2.36
CA ILE A 42 8.38 -10.64 -0.96
C ILE A 42 6.95 -10.13 -0.69
N LEU A 43 6.64 -8.90 -1.13
CA LEU A 43 5.31 -8.32 -0.96
C LEU A 43 4.23 -9.14 -1.66
N HIS A 44 4.48 -9.64 -2.87
CA HIS A 44 3.54 -10.49 -3.58
C HIS A 44 3.32 -11.83 -2.87
N ALA A 45 4.39 -12.51 -2.46
CA ALA A 45 4.28 -13.76 -1.70
C ALA A 45 3.50 -13.57 -0.39
N TRP A 46 3.67 -12.42 0.27
CA TRP A 46 2.90 -12.07 1.45
C TRP A 46 1.42 -11.82 1.13
N VAL A 47 1.10 -11.11 0.04
CA VAL A 47 -0.27 -10.93 -0.44
C VAL A 47 -0.93 -12.27 -0.76
N ASP A 48 -0.19 -13.24 -1.32
CA ASP A 48 -0.73 -14.56 -1.65
C ASP A 48 -1.18 -15.36 -0.41
N SER A 49 -0.67 -15.05 0.79
CA SER A 49 -1.12 -15.66 2.05
C SER A 49 -2.45 -15.11 2.60
N VAL A 50 -2.98 -14.05 1.98
CA VAL A 50 -4.20 -13.38 2.42
C VAL A 50 -5.41 -14.23 2.09
N THR A 51 -6.17 -14.59 3.12
CA THR A 51 -7.40 -15.39 3.02
C THR A 51 -8.66 -14.53 2.94
N ALA A 52 -8.64 -13.31 3.50
CA ALA A 52 -9.77 -12.38 3.42
C ALA A 52 -9.33 -10.92 3.39
N VAL A 53 -10.17 -10.06 2.79
CA VAL A 53 -9.92 -8.62 2.67
C VAL A 53 -11.16 -7.84 3.11
N VAL A 54 -10.97 -6.86 3.98
CA VAL A 54 -11.98 -5.86 4.35
C VAL A 54 -11.53 -4.51 3.82
N ALA A 55 -12.19 -4.03 2.75
CA ALA A 55 -11.96 -2.72 2.18
C ALA A 55 -12.94 -1.69 2.77
N THR A 56 -12.45 -0.58 3.30
CA THR A 56 -13.28 0.51 3.81
C THR A 56 -12.90 1.84 3.14
N PRO A 57 -13.41 2.11 1.91
CA PRO A 57 -13.09 3.34 1.18
C PRO A 57 -13.35 4.62 1.97
N GLY A 58 -14.44 4.68 2.74
CA GLY A 58 -14.83 5.87 3.49
C GLY A 58 -13.81 6.33 4.54
N VAL A 59 -12.84 5.48 4.92
CA VAL A 59 -11.77 5.84 5.88
C VAL A 59 -10.37 5.55 5.33
N GLY A 60 -10.22 5.27 4.03
CA GLY A 60 -8.90 5.06 3.40
C GLY A 60 -8.11 3.88 3.99
N ARG A 61 -8.79 2.79 4.37
CA ARG A 61 -8.13 1.62 4.97
C ARG A 61 -8.54 0.31 4.31
N ALA A 62 -7.57 -0.58 4.13
CA ALA A 62 -7.77 -1.99 3.81
C ALA A 62 -7.20 -2.84 4.94
N VAL A 63 -7.92 -3.88 5.36
CA VAL A 63 -7.45 -4.87 6.34
C VAL A 63 -7.35 -6.20 5.63
N LEU A 64 -6.16 -6.81 5.69
CA LEU A 64 -5.87 -8.13 5.14
C LEU A 64 -5.80 -9.14 6.28
N ILE A 65 -6.46 -10.28 6.11
CA ILE A 65 -6.48 -11.38 7.07
C ILE A 65 -5.70 -12.55 6.47
N HIS A 66 -4.66 -12.99 7.16
CA HIS A 66 -3.77 -14.06 6.71
C HIS A 66 -4.25 -15.44 7.16
N GLU A 67 -3.72 -16.50 6.55
CA GLU A 67 -4.04 -17.90 6.89
C GLU A 67 -3.87 -18.26 8.37
N ASN A 68 -2.92 -17.61 9.05
CA ASN A 68 -2.62 -17.80 10.46
C ASN A 68 -3.54 -16.98 11.40
N GLY A 69 -4.54 -16.29 10.84
CA GLY A 69 -5.49 -15.44 11.56
C GLY A 69 -4.96 -14.04 11.90
N THR A 70 -3.74 -13.69 11.52
CA THR A 70 -3.17 -12.35 11.78
C THR A 70 -3.82 -11.30 10.88
N GLU A 71 -3.99 -10.09 11.42
CA GLU A 71 -4.49 -8.92 10.69
C GLU A 71 -3.36 -7.97 10.31
N SER A 72 -3.37 -7.53 9.06
CA SER A 72 -2.47 -6.49 8.55
C SER A 72 -3.29 -5.29 8.08
N ARG A 73 -3.00 -4.10 8.60
CA ARG A 73 -3.75 -2.87 8.33
C ARG A 73 -2.97 -1.97 7.39
N ILE A 74 -3.52 -1.72 6.21
CA ILE A 74 -2.94 -0.84 5.20
C ILE A 74 -3.71 0.47 5.20
N ALA A 75 -3.05 1.55 5.63
CA ALA A 75 -3.50 2.91 5.39
C ALA A 75 -3.15 3.27 3.94
N SER A 76 -4.17 3.47 3.10
CA SER A 76 -3.95 3.83 1.70
C SER A 76 -5.13 4.68 1.19
N PRO A 77 -4.84 5.81 0.55
CA PRO A 77 -5.89 6.71 0.04
C PRO A 77 -6.71 6.07 -1.10
N ASP A 78 -6.14 5.13 -1.85
CA ASP A 78 -6.73 4.64 -3.08
C ASP A 78 -6.94 3.11 -3.12
N LEU A 79 -6.08 2.33 -2.46
CA LEU A 79 -6.18 0.86 -2.46
C LEU A 79 -7.57 0.35 -2.04
N PRO A 80 -8.22 0.85 -0.98
CA PRO A 80 -9.53 0.34 -0.56
C PRO A 80 -10.60 0.58 -1.63
N SER A 81 -10.54 1.71 -2.33
CA SER A 81 -11.46 2.03 -3.43
C SER A 81 -11.22 1.13 -4.65
N ARG A 82 -9.97 0.73 -4.91
CA ARG A 82 -9.64 -0.23 -5.98
C ARG A 82 -10.09 -1.66 -5.64
N LEU A 83 -10.03 -2.04 -4.37
CA LEU A 83 -10.48 -3.35 -3.88
C LEU A 83 -12.00 -3.46 -3.77
N ALA A 84 -12.68 -2.33 -3.56
CA ALA A 84 -14.13 -2.29 -3.54
C ALA A 84 -14.68 -2.57 -4.94
N VAL A 85 -15.20 -3.78 -5.16
CA VAL A 85 -15.93 -4.12 -6.38
C VAL A 85 -17.26 -3.35 -6.37
N PRO A 86 -17.65 -2.65 -7.44
CA PRO A 86 -18.95 -2.01 -7.54
C PRO A 86 -20.07 -3.01 -7.30
N VAL A 87 -21.01 -2.68 -6.42
CA VAL A 87 -22.22 -3.49 -6.23
C VAL A 87 -23.10 -3.29 -7.46
N THR A 88 -23.10 -4.25 -8.38
CA THR A 88 -24.16 -4.33 -9.40
C THR A 88 -25.42 -4.86 -8.75
N PHE A 89 -26.43 -4.01 -8.61
CA PHE A 89 -27.78 -4.47 -8.31
C PHE A 89 -28.27 -5.26 -9.51
N ALA A 90 -28.27 -6.60 -9.42
CA ALA A 90 -29.02 -7.42 -10.35
C ALA A 90 -30.48 -6.95 -10.26
N LYS A 91 -31.02 -6.44 -11.37
CA LYS A 91 -32.44 -6.13 -11.49
C LYS A 91 -33.19 -7.43 -11.15
N ARG A 92 -33.83 -7.48 -9.98
CA ARG A 92 -34.79 -8.55 -9.71
C ARG A 92 -35.91 -8.39 -10.75
N GLU A 93 -35.93 -9.27 -11.73
CA GLU A 93 -37.16 -9.53 -12.48
C GLU A 93 -38.06 -10.37 -11.57
N GLY A 94 -39.25 -9.85 -11.28
CA GLY A 94 -40.26 -10.45 -10.40
C GLY A 94 -41.09 -9.38 -9.74
#